data_AF-A0A2V9ZAE6-F1
#
_entry.id   AF-A0A2V9ZAE6-F1
#
_cell.length_a   1.000
_cell.length_b   1.000
_cell.length_c   1.000
_cell.angle_alpha   90.00
_cell.angle_beta   90.00
_cell.angle_gamma   90.00
#
_symmetry.space_group_name_H-M   'P 1'
#
loop_
_entity.id
_entity.type
_entity.pdbx_description
1 polymer ?
#
loop_
_entity_poly.entity_id
_entity_poly.type
_entity_poly.pdbx_seq_one_letter_code
_entity_poly.pdbx_strand_id
1 'polypeptide(L)' 'MRIREGRYAYDLEQPVDPRTQLRSKWKYTIFQVSPFEKILHVGEADTREAAETEARRWIARAPSHDTAA' A
#
# COMPACT_ATOMS: atom_id res chain seq x y z
N MET A 1 -6.75 6.65 -1.47
CA MET A 1 -7.84 5.83 -0.90
C MET A 1 -7.23 4.79 0.02
N ARG A 2 -7.71 4.66 1.27
CA ARG A 2 -7.19 3.69 2.25
C ARG A 2 -8.02 2.42 2.30
N ILE A 3 -7.37 1.26 2.26
CA ILE A 3 -7.97 -0.08 2.32
C ILE A 3 -7.36 -0.83 3.51
N ARG A 4 -8.18 -1.45 4.36
CA ARG A 4 -7.74 -2.15 5.58
C ARG A 4 -7.81 -3.67 5.40
N GLU A 5 -6.75 -4.36 5.82
CA GLU A 5 -6.58 -5.81 5.75
C GLU A 5 -6.05 -6.31 7.10
N GLY A 6 -6.96 -6.51 8.06
CA GLY A 6 -6.63 -6.92 9.43
C GLY A 6 -5.75 -5.90 10.16
N ARG A 7 -4.52 -6.29 10.52
CA ARG A 7 -3.51 -5.42 11.15
C ARG A 7 -2.75 -4.52 10.19
N TYR A 8 -2.96 -4.70 8.89
CA TYR A 8 -2.32 -3.92 7.85
C TYR A 8 -3.35 -3.02 7.16
N ALA A 9 -2.86 -1.97 6.52
CA ALA A 9 -3.64 -1.16 5.59
C ALA A 9 -2.75 -0.78 4.41
N TYR A 10 -3.36 -0.39 3.30
CA TYR A 10 -2.63 0.22 2.21
C TYR A 10 -3.42 1.38 1.61
N ASP A 11 -2.68 2.40 1.19
CA ASP A 11 -3.21 3.52 0.42
C ASP A 11 -2.87 3.32 -1.05
N LEU A 12 -3.83 3.63 -1.92
CA LEU A 12 -3.63 3.80 -3.36
C LEU A 12 -3.86 5.26 -3.73
N GLU A 13 -2.89 5.85 -4.39
CA GLU A 13 -2.90 7.25 -4.80
C GLU A 13 -2.40 7.35 -6.25
N GLN A 14 -3.01 8.22 -7.04
CA GLN A 14 -2.48 8.56 -8.36
C GLN A 14 -2.18 10.05 -8.37
N PRO A 15 -0.96 10.47 -8.00
CA PRO A 15 -0.62 11.88 -7.99
C PRO A 15 -0.69 12.45 -9.41
N VAL A 16 -1.08 13.72 -9.50
CA VAL A 16 -1.03 14.49 -10.74
C VAL A 16 0.24 15.33 -10.67
N ASP A 17 1.07 15.24 -11.70
CA ASP A 17 2.25 16.08 -11.80
C ASP A 17 1.80 17.54 -11.97
N PRO A 18 2.12 18.45 -11.04
CA PRO A 18 1.64 19.82 -11.09
C PRO A 18 2.21 20.62 -12.28
N ARG A 19 3.33 20.17 -12.88
CA ARG A 19 3.97 20.84 -14.02
C ARG A 19 3.35 20.42 -15.34
N THR A 20 3.01 19.15 -15.48
CA THR A 20 2.50 18.58 -16.74
C THR A 20 0.98 18.37 -16.73
N GLN A 21 0.33 18.45 -15.56
CA GLN A 21 -1.09 18.11 -15.34
C GLN A 21 -1.43 16.65 -15.72
N LEU A 22 -0.40 15.81 -15.96
CA LEU A 22 -0.59 14.41 -16.31
C LEU A 22 -0.65 13.57 -15.04
N ARG A 23 -1.47 12.52 -15.10
CA ARG A 23 -1.50 11.50 -14.06
C ARG A 23 -0.19 10.72 -14.06
N SER A 24 0.49 10.69 -12.92
CA SER A 24 1.67 9.87 -12.71
C SER A 24 1.27 8.38 -12.52
N LYS A 25 2.28 7.55 -12.30
CA LYS A 25 2.09 6.16 -11.88
C LYS A 25 1.27 6.09 -10.60
N TRP A 26 0.57 4.98 -10.41
CA TRP A 26 -0.13 4.68 -9.17
C TRP A 26 0.88 4.40 -8.07
N LYS A 27 0.83 5.20 -7.01
CA LYS A 27 1.58 4.98 -5.79
C LYS A 27 0.77 4.11 -4.85
N TYR A 28 1.41 3.10 -4.26
CA TYR A 28 0.86 2.35 -3.15
C TYR A 28 1.74 2.51 -1.91
N THR A 29 1.10 2.74 -0.76
CA THR A 29 1.78 2.83 0.54
C THR A 29 1.18 1.79 1.46
N ILE A 30 2.01 0.99 2.12
CA ILE A 30 1.56 -0.08 3.01
C ILE A 30 1.87 0.33 4.45
N PHE A 31 0.92 0.11 5.33
CA PHE A 31 0.94 0.47 6.73
C PHE A 31 0.72 -0.77 7.60
N GLN A 32 1.43 -0.86 8.72
CA GLN A 32 0.97 -1.58 9.90
C GLN A 32 0.07 -0.65 10.68
N VAL A 33 -1.12 -1.10 11.08
CA VAL A 33 -2.12 -0.29 11.81
C VAL A 33 -2.06 -0.54 13.32
N SER A 34 -1.60 -1.72 13.76
CA SER A 34 -1.52 -2.11 15.17
C SER A 34 -0.14 -2.67 15.54
N PRO A 35 0.44 -2.30 16.69
CA PRO A 35 -0.10 -1.41 17.74
C PRO A 35 0.05 0.10 17.45
N PHE A 36 0.82 0.47 16.44
CA PHE A 36 1.00 1.86 16.00
C PHE A 36 0.97 1.93 14.48
N GLU A 37 0.47 3.04 13.93
CA GLU A 37 0.51 3.27 12.50
C GLU A 37 1.97 3.47 12.05
N LYS A 38 2.48 2.57 11.21
CA LYS A 38 3.83 2.62 10.66
C LYS A 38 3.81 2.31 9.18
N ILE A 39 4.42 3.16 8.37
CA ILE A 39 4.68 2.86 6.95
C ILE A 39 5.71 1.73 6.89
N LEU A 40 5.32 0.63 6.26
CA LEU A 40 6.17 -0.54 6.06
C LEU A 40 6.85 -0.50 4.70
N HIS A 41 6.12 -0.03 3.68
CA HIS A 41 6.60 -0.05 2.31
C HIS A 41 5.89 1.00 1.45
N VAL A 42 6.57 1.47 0.40
CA VAL A 42 6.04 2.37 -0.61
C VAL A 42 6.54 1.89 -1.96
N GLY A 43 5.65 1.86 -2.95
CA GLY A 43 6.02 1.54 -4.32
C GLY A 43 5.12 2.22 -5.34
N GLU A 44 5.42 1.99 -6.60
CA GLU A 44 4.69 2.54 -7.74
C GLU A 44 4.34 1.43 -8.73
N ALA A 45 3.22 1.58 -9.44
CA ALA A 45 2.79 0.70 -10.51
C ALA A 45 2.08 1.48 -11.62
N ASP A 46 2.04 0.92 -12.83
CA ASP A 46 1.48 1.63 -13.98
C ASP A 46 -0.06 1.71 -13.94
N THR A 47 -0.72 0.78 -13.24
CA THR A 47 -2.19 0.75 -13.09
C THR A 47 -2.62 0.63 -11.63
N ARG A 48 -3.87 0.99 -11.35
CA ARG A 48 -4.48 0.85 -10.02
C ARG A 48 -4.47 -0.61 -9.57
N GLU A 49 -4.86 -1.49 -10.47
CA GLU A 49 -4.99 -2.92 -10.22
C GLU A 49 -3.62 -3.56 -9.95
N ALA A 50 -2.57 -3.11 -10.65
CA ALA A 50 -1.21 -3.54 -10.39
C ALA A 50 -0.72 -3.05 -9.02
N ALA A 51 -0.96 -1.79 -8.68
CA ALA A 51 -0.62 -1.22 -7.37
C ALA A 51 -1.33 -1.97 -6.22
N GLU A 52 -2.62 -2.28 -6.40
CA GLU A 52 -3.39 -3.05 -5.45
C GLU A 52 -2.89 -4.49 -5.32
N THR A 53 -2.57 -5.14 -6.43
CA THR A 53 -2.05 -6.51 -6.45
C THR A 53 -0.71 -6.59 -5.72
N GLU A 54 0.21 -5.66 -5.96
CA GLU A 54 1.50 -5.60 -5.28
C GLU A 54 1.34 -5.32 -3.78
N ALA A 55 0.44 -4.40 -3.39
CA ALA A 55 0.15 -4.14 -1.99
C ALA A 55 -0.38 -5.38 -1.26
N ARG A 56 -1.35 -6.09 -1.87
CA ARG A 56 -1.89 -7.34 -1.31
C ARG A 56 -0.85 -8.45 -1.25
N ARG A 57 -0.01 -8.61 -2.29
CA ARG A 57 1.10 -9.58 -2.31
C ARG A 57 2.09 -9.30 -1.20
N TRP A 58 2.41 -8.04 -0.95
CA TRP A 58 3.30 -7.66 0.13
C TRP A 58 2.68 -8.00 1.49
N ILE A 59 1.40 -7.65 1.71
CA ILE A 59 0.68 -7.99 2.95
C ILE A 59 0.61 -9.51 3.18
N ALA A 60 0.36 -10.29 2.13
CA ALA A 60 0.34 -11.76 2.21
C ALA A 60 1.71 -12.37 2.54
N ARG A 61 2.80 -11.69 2.16
CA ARG A 61 4.18 -12.09 2.48
C ARG A 61 4.68 -11.48 3.79
N ALA A 62 4.03 -10.45 4.29
CA ALA A 62 4.39 -9.82 5.54
C ALA A 62 4.31 -10.89 6.63
N PRO A 63 5.35 -11.05 7.47
CA PRO A 63 5.34 -12.07 8.50
C PRO A 63 4.06 -11.90 9.30
N SER A 64 3.21 -12.93 9.25
CA SER A 64 2.13 -13.05 10.19
C SER A 64 2.81 -13.16 11.55
N HIS A 65 2.93 -12.05 12.28
CA HIS A 65 3.27 -12.05 13.70
C HIS A 65 2.04 -12.59 14.46
N ASP A 66 1.60 -13.79 14.07
CA ASP A 66 0.54 -14.59 14.64
C ASP A 66 1.14 -16.00 14.76
N THR A 67 2.18 -16.07 15.56
CA THR A 67 2.58 -17.29 16.23
C THR A 67 2.32 -17.01 17.70
N ALA A 68 1.04 -16.90 18.06
CA ALA A 68 0.64 -17.05 19.44
C ALA A 68 0.79 -18.54 19.77
N ALA A 69 1.83 -18.82 20.55
CA ALA A 69 2.00 -20.06 21.30
C ALA A 69 0.89 -20.24 22.35
#